data_AF-A0A371CZX0-F1
#
_entry.id   AF-A0A371CZX0-F1
#
_cell.length_a   1.000
_cell.length_b   1.000
_cell.length_c   1.000
_cell.angle_alpha   90.00
_cell.angle_beta   90.00
_cell.angle_gamma   90.00
#
_symmetry.space_group_name_H-M   'P 1'
#
loop_
_entity.id
_entity.type
_entity.pdbx_description
1 polymer ?
#
loop_
_entity_poly.entity_id
_entity_poly.type
_entity_poly.pdbx_seq_one_letter_code
_entity_poly.pdbx_strand_id
1 'polypeptide(L)'
;MFSTLQGQFLAISLYPDVLKKAQAELDTVRVGPNRLPDYSDHKSLVHIDAIDDELHGYFILAGTVLLPNMWAIMHDPETYPDSDEFRPERYILDGKIDATEGHTMCPGRYFALAGLIINIASVLHVFYIGPPLDEEGRPFKVNPGMTDGIMSYPEDTRCTVQPRSAGAEALIMASAQQAKSHSDHVSR
;
A
#
# COMPACT_ATOMS: atom_id res chain seq x y z
N MET A 1 -28.25 3.72 -12.17
CA MET A 1 -29.57 4.08 -11.58
C MET A 1 -30.67 3.10 -11.99
N PHE A 2 -31.28 3.16 -13.17
CA PHE A 2 -32.28 2.13 -13.56
C PHE A 2 -31.68 0.71 -13.56
N SER A 3 -30.48 0.53 -14.13
CA SER A 3 -29.74 -0.74 -14.10
C SER A 3 -29.47 -1.26 -12.69
N THR A 4 -28.99 -0.38 -11.79
CA THR A 4 -28.65 -0.71 -10.39
C THR A 4 -29.89 -1.16 -9.61
N LEU A 5 -31.00 -0.42 -9.72
CA LEU A 5 -32.29 -0.82 -9.14
C LEU A 5 -32.78 -2.13 -9.76
N GLN A 6 -32.65 -2.32 -11.07
CA GLN A 6 -33.09 -3.55 -11.75
C GLN A 6 -32.25 -4.76 -11.34
N GLY A 7 -30.95 -4.57 -11.07
CA GLY A 7 -30.04 -5.56 -10.48
C GLY A 7 -30.41 -5.90 -9.03
N GLN A 8 -30.67 -4.89 -8.19
CA GLN A 8 -31.17 -5.09 -6.82
C GLN A 8 -32.53 -5.81 -6.81
N PHE A 9 -33.51 -5.39 -7.62
CA PHE A 9 -34.80 -6.07 -7.74
C PHE A 9 -34.66 -7.51 -8.25
N LEU A 10 -33.72 -7.78 -9.17
CA LEU A 10 -33.42 -9.13 -9.62
C LEU A 10 -32.77 -9.97 -8.51
N ALA A 11 -31.78 -9.45 -7.79
CA ALA A 11 -31.14 -10.14 -6.66
C ALA A 11 -32.16 -10.42 -5.53
N ILE A 12 -32.97 -9.43 -5.17
CA ILE A 12 -34.09 -9.56 -4.22
C ILE A 12 -35.09 -10.62 -4.69
N SER A 13 -35.37 -10.71 -5.99
CA SER A 13 -36.26 -11.73 -6.56
C SER A 13 -35.63 -13.13 -6.64
N LEU A 14 -34.30 -13.23 -6.74
CA LEU A 14 -33.57 -14.51 -6.76
C LEU A 14 -33.33 -15.07 -5.34
N TYR A 15 -33.29 -14.19 -4.33
CA TYR A 15 -33.02 -14.56 -2.93
C TYR A 15 -34.12 -14.10 -1.96
N PRO A 16 -35.39 -14.54 -2.14
CA PRO A 16 -36.53 -14.08 -1.35
C PRO A 16 -36.43 -14.41 0.15
N ASP A 17 -35.63 -15.41 0.54
CA ASP A 17 -35.42 -15.76 1.94
C ASP A 17 -34.38 -14.85 2.62
N VAL A 18 -33.53 -14.15 1.85
CA VAL A 18 -32.68 -13.06 2.35
C VAL A 18 -33.53 -11.80 2.51
N LEU A 19 -34.40 -11.50 1.54
CA LEU A 19 -35.38 -10.41 1.65
C LEU A 19 -36.25 -10.52 2.91
N LYS A 20 -36.84 -11.70 3.19
CA LYS A 20 -37.66 -11.92 4.40
C LYS A 20 -36.89 -11.68 5.70
N LYS A 21 -35.58 -11.96 5.74
CA LYS A 21 -34.72 -11.72 6.90
C LYS A 21 -34.42 -10.23 7.07
N ALA A 22 -34.08 -9.53 5.99
CA ALA A 22 -33.88 -8.09 6.01
C ALA A 22 -35.17 -7.31 6.35
N GLN A 23 -36.32 -7.78 5.87
CA GLN A 23 -37.64 -7.26 6.25
C GLN A 23 -37.95 -7.53 7.72
N ALA A 24 -37.77 -8.76 8.20
CA ALA A 24 -37.95 -9.07 9.62
C ALA A 24 -36.98 -8.29 10.53
N GLU A 25 -35.76 -8.01 10.07
CA GLU A 25 -34.83 -7.12 10.77
C GLU A 25 -35.35 -5.68 10.80
N LEU A 26 -35.79 -5.10 9.67
CA LEU A 26 -36.41 -3.77 9.62
C LEU A 26 -37.67 -3.66 10.49
N ASP A 27 -38.47 -4.71 10.57
CA ASP A 27 -39.71 -4.78 11.36
C ASP A 27 -39.46 -4.99 12.87
N THR A 28 -38.31 -5.57 13.26
CA THR A 28 -37.95 -5.83 14.67
C THR A 28 -36.97 -4.80 15.24
N VAL A 29 -36.14 -4.19 14.40
CA VAL A 29 -35.21 -3.13 14.74
C VAL A 29 -35.95 -1.80 14.80
N ARG A 30 -35.34 -0.82 15.48
CA ARG A 30 -35.96 0.37 16.05
C ARG A 30 -36.51 1.41 15.05
N VAL A 31 -36.72 1.05 13.79
CA VAL A 31 -37.28 1.92 12.74
C VAL A 31 -38.80 2.05 12.92
N GLY A 32 -39.52 0.92 12.86
CA GLY A 32 -40.99 0.86 12.94
C GLY A 32 -41.72 1.48 11.73
N PRO A 33 -43.05 1.31 11.62
CA PRO A 33 -43.80 1.66 10.41
C PRO A 33 -43.97 3.17 10.15
N ASN A 34 -43.58 4.01 11.10
CA ASN A 34 -43.90 5.45 11.12
C ASN A 34 -42.73 6.36 10.72
N ARG A 35 -41.55 5.81 10.42
CA ARG A 35 -40.45 6.55 9.78
C ARG A 35 -39.66 5.66 8.84
N LEU A 36 -38.95 6.27 7.89
CA LEU A 36 -37.92 5.58 7.13
C LEU A 36 -36.67 5.38 8.01
N PRO A 37 -35.85 4.33 7.77
CA PRO A 37 -34.57 4.17 8.46
C PRO A 37 -33.67 5.40 8.26
N ASP A 38 -32.90 5.76 9.28
CA ASP A 38 -31.88 6.80 9.19
C ASP A 38 -30.49 6.26 9.55
N TYR A 39 -29.44 7.07 9.33
CA TYR A 39 -28.05 6.65 9.53
C TYR A 39 -27.73 6.20 10.98
N SER A 40 -28.55 6.58 11.98
CA SER A 40 -28.37 6.10 13.35
C SER A 40 -28.82 4.65 13.54
N ASP A 41 -29.69 4.13 12.68
CA ASP A 41 -30.16 2.74 12.70
C ASP A 41 -29.15 1.77 12.04
N HIS A 42 -28.18 2.27 11.26
CA HIS A 42 -27.16 1.50 10.51
C HIS A 42 -26.42 0.44 11.33
N LYS A 43 -26.09 0.73 12.60
CA LYS A 43 -25.41 -0.23 13.50
C LYS A 43 -26.29 -1.39 13.95
N SER A 44 -27.59 -1.35 13.64
CA SER A 44 -28.58 -2.37 13.97
C SER A 44 -29.24 -2.99 12.73
N LEU A 45 -28.78 -2.68 11.52
CA LEU A 45 -29.32 -3.22 10.26
C LEU A 45 -28.28 -4.16 9.62
N VAL A 46 -27.97 -5.26 10.32
CA VAL A 46 -26.80 -6.11 10.08
C VAL A 46 -26.88 -6.87 8.75
N HIS A 47 -28.08 -7.16 8.22
CA HIS A 47 -28.22 -7.77 6.90
C HIS A 47 -28.26 -6.75 5.75
N ILE A 48 -28.53 -5.47 6.00
CA ILE A 48 -28.50 -4.40 4.98
C ILE A 48 -27.05 -3.91 4.83
N ASP A 49 -26.42 -3.69 5.99
CA ASP A 49 -25.08 -4.15 6.41
C ASP A 49 -24.15 -4.86 5.42
N ALA A 50 -24.73 -5.76 4.62
CA ALA A 50 -24.07 -6.86 3.93
C ALA A 50 -24.36 -6.95 2.42
N ILE A 51 -24.92 -5.91 1.78
CA ILE A 51 -25.49 -6.01 0.41
C ILE A 51 -24.67 -5.35 -0.71
N ASP A 52 -24.67 -4.01 -0.87
CA ASP A 52 -24.26 -3.36 -2.14
C ASP A 52 -22.88 -2.66 -2.13
N ASP A 53 -21.89 -3.18 -2.88
CA ASP A 53 -20.95 -2.40 -3.71
C ASP A 53 -20.62 -3.18 -5.00
N GLU A 54 -20.23 -2.55 -6.11
CA GLU A 54 -20.01 -3.22 -7.42
C GLU A 54 -18.64 -2.87 -8.04
N LEU A 55 -17.80 -3.89 -8.27
CA LEU A 55 -16.47 -3.74 -8.85
C LEU A 55 -16.38 -4.52 -10.17
N HIS A 56 -16.18 -3.82 -11.29
CA HIS A 56 -16.03 -4.41 -12.64
C HIS A 56 -17.14 -5.42 -13.05
N GLY A 57 -18.38 -5.20 -12.62
CA GLY A 57 -19.50 -6.11 -12.89
C GLY A 57 -19.73 -7.20 -11.84
N TYR A 58 -18.93 -7.21 -10.76
CA TYR A 58 -19.03 -8.16 -9.65
C TYR A 58 -19.65 -7.50 -8.42
N PHE A 59 -20.69 -8.15 -7.89
CA PHE A 59 -21.39 -7.73 -6.69
C PHE A 59 -20.60 -8.12 -5.43
N ILE A 60 -20.21 -7.12 -4.64
CA ILE A 60 -19.48 -7.27 -3.40
C ILE A 60 -20.47 -7.10 -2.25
N LEU A 61 -20.75 -8.21 -1.57
CA LEU A 61 -21.52 -8.20 -0.33
C LEU A 61 -20.77 -7.36 0.70
N ALA A 62 -21.42 -6.37 1.29
CA ALA A 62 -20.81 -5.58 2.35
C ALA A 62 -20.39 -6.46 3.56
N GLY A 63 -19.37 -6.02 4.29
CA GLY A 63 -18.61 -6.89 5.21
C GLY A 63 -17.56 -7.78 4.53
N THR A 64 -17.50 -7.85 3.19
CA THR A 64 -16.38 -8.48 2.46
C THR A 64 -15.10 -7.66 2.58
N VAL A 65 -13.98 -8.31 2.90
CA VAL A 65 -12.66 -7.67 2.89
C VAL A 65 -12.11 -7.65 1.46
N LEU A 66 -12.06 -6.46 0.86
CA LEU A 66 -11.38 -6.25 -0.43
C LEU A 66 -9.87 -6.09 -0.20
N LEU A 67 -9.10 -7.01 -0.77
CA LEU A 67 -7.63 -6.91 -0.84
C LEU A 67 -7.25 -6.47 -2.26
N PRO A 68 -6.88 -5.21 -2.50
CA PRO A 68 -6.43 -4.77 -3.81
C PRO A 68 -5.12 -5.47 -4.16
N ASN A 69 -5.05 -6.10 -5.33
CA ASN A 69 -3.80 -6.66 -5.85
C ASN A 69 -2.91 -5.51 -6.35
N MET A 70 -2.24 -4.85 -5.41
CA MET A 70 -1.33 -3.73 -5.69
C MET A 70 -0.23 -4.11 -6.67
N TRP A 71 0.26 -5.36 -6.64
CA TRP A 71 1.26 -5.81 -7.60
C TRP A 71 0.70 -5.76 -9.03
N ALA A 72 -0.46 -6.37 -9.29
CA ALA A 72 -1.09 -6.36 -10.62
C ALA A 72 -1.45 -4.94 -11.08
N ILE A 73 -1.89 -4.05 -10.19
CA ILE A 73 -2.18 -2.65 -10.51
C ILE A 73 -0.90 -1.89 -10.91
N MET A 74 0.21 -2.12 -10.21
CA MET A 74 1.51 -1.48 -10.53
C MET A 74 2.22 -2.11 -11.74
N HIS A 75 1.78 -3.28 -12.21
CA HIS A 75 2.33 -3.97 -13.38
C HIS A 75 1.34 -4.02 -14.56
N ASP A 76 0.24 -3.26 -14.50
CA ASP A 76 -0.67 -3.09 -15.64
C ASP A 76 0.09 -2.51 -16.84
N PRO A 77 0.19 -3.23 -17.99
CA PRO A 77 0.95 -2.77 -19.14
C PRO A 77 0.28 -1.60 -19.88
N GLU A 78 -1.01 -1.32 -19.67
CA GLU A 78 -1.65 -0.13 -20.24
C GLU A 78 -1.20 1.15 -19.51
N THR A 79 -1.10 1.10 -18.17
CA THR A 79 -0.62 2.22 -17.34
C THR A 79 0.91 2.30 -17.27
N TYR A 80 1.61 1.17 -17.21
CA TYR A 80 3.06 1.06 -16.99
C TYR A 80 3.76 0.17 -18.03
N PRO A 81 3.97 0.65 -19.27
CA PRO A 81 4.75 -0.08 -20.28
C PRO A 81 6.15 -0.41 -19.78
N ASP A 82 6.59 -1.66 -19.97
CA ASP A 82 7.83 -2.23 -19.42
C ASP A 82 7.87 -2.17 -17.86
N SER A 83 6.80 -2.56 -17.18
CA SER A 83 6.66 -2.53 -15.71
C SER A 83 7.78 -3.27 -14.96
N ASP A 84 8.23 -4.41 -15.48
CA ASP A 84 9.32 -5.22 -14.91
C ASP A 84 10.72 -4.58 -15.02
N GLU A 85 10.88 -3.50 -15.79
CA GLU A 85 12.16 -2.83 -16.01
C GLU A 85 12.37 -1.66 -15.02
N PHE A 86 13.44 -1.71 -14.24
CA PHE A 86 13.82 -0.62 -13.33
C PHE A 86 14.29 0.63 -14.10
N ARG A 87 13.35 1.53 -14.39
CA ARG A 87 13.56 2.79 -15.13
C ARG A 87 13.07 4.00 -14.33
N PRO A 88 13.89 4.56 -13.42
CA PRO A 88 13.56 5.74 -12.62
C PRO A 88 13.11 6.95 -13.44
N GLU A 89 13.62 7.09 -14.66
CA GLU A 89 13.34 8.18 -15.60
C GLU A 89 11.85 8.23 -16.00
N ARG A 90 11.11 7.12 -15.89
CA ARG A 90 9.66 7.06 -16.17
C ARG A 90 8.87 8.07 -15.33
N TYR A 91 9.36 8.40 -14.13
CA TYR A 91 8.70 9.30 -13.20
C TYR A 91 9.21 10.75 -13.28
N ILE A 92 10.11 11.07 -14.22
CA ILE A 92 10.74 12.38 -14.36
C ILE A 92 10.27 13.04 -15.66
N LEU A 93 9.23 13.87 -15.56
CA LEU A 93 8.71 14.68 -16.68
C LEU A 93 9.24 16.12 -16.56
N ASP A 94 10.01 16.57 -17.55
CA ASP A 94 10.61 17.92 -17.60
C ASP A 94 11.36 18.35 -16.32
N GLY A 95 12.04 17.40 -15.68
CA GLY A 95 12.79 17.62 -14.43
C GLY A 95 11.92 17.75 -13.17
N LYS A 96 10.62 17.43 -13.27
CA LYS A 96 9.69 17.32 -12.15
C LYS A 96 9.24 15.87 -11.99
N ILE A 97 8.99 15.46 -10.76
CA ILE A 97 8.38 14.17 -10.47
C ILE A 97 6.88 14.32 -10.71
N ASP A 98 6.31 13.45 -11.54
CA ASP A 98 4.85 13.40 -11.67
C ASP A 98 4.25 12.78 -10.42
N ALA A 99 3.23 13.44 -9.89
CA ALA A 99 2.62 13.16 -8.60
C ALA A 99 1.10 13.06 -8.73
N THR A 100 0.62 12.32 -9.74
CA THR A 100 -0.81 11.99 -9.87
C THR A 100 -1.32 11.30 -8.60
N GLU A 101 -2.14 12.02 -7.83
CA GLU A 101 -2.53 11.64 -6.47
C GLU A 101 -3.80 10.77 -6.45
N GLY A 102 -3.72 9.58 -5.83
CA GLY A 102 -4.89 8.74 -5.54
C GLY A 102 -5.68 9.22 -4.31
N HIS A 103 -6.98 8.94 -4.26
CA HIS A 103 -7.90 9.53 -3.27
C HIS A 103 -7.76 9.05 -1.81
N THR A 104 -6.87 8.10 -1.50
CA THR A 104 -6.72 7.51 -0.15
C THR A 104 -5.27 7.55 0.33
N MET A 105 -4.66 8.73 0.29
CA MET A 105 -3.23 8.90 0.62
C MET A 105 -2.91 8.72 2.10
N CYS A 106 -1.89 7.92 2.39
CA CYS A 106 -1.31 7.75 3.71
C CYS A 106 -0.93 9.12 4.33
N PRO A 107 -1.38 9.45 5.55
CA PRO A 107 -1.03 10.72 6.20
C PRO A 107 0.48 10.82 6.49
N GLY A 108 1.15 9.67 6.67
CA GLY A 108 2.60 9.60 6.84
C GLY A 108 3.42 9.84 5.58
N ARG A 109 2.81 9.99 4.37
CA ARG A 109 3.55 10.03 3.10
C ARG A 109 4.64 11.11 3.06
N TYR A 110 4.35 12.30 3.58
CA TYR A 110 5.29 13.41 3.55
C TYR A 110 6.50 13.19 4.47
N PHE A 111 6.26 12.63 5.67
CA PHE A 111 7.33 12.27 6.59
C PHE A 111 8.19 11.13 6.03
N ALA A 112 7.55 10.08 5.50
CA ALA A 112 8.24 8.96 4.87
C ALA A 112 9.08 9.40 3.67
N LEU A 113 8.52 10.22 2.77
CA LEU A 113 9.22 10.71 1.59
C LEU A 113 10.39 11.63 1.96
N ALA A 114 10.18 12.60 2.87
CA ALA A 114 11.26 13.50 3.31
C ALA A 114 12.39 12.73 4.02
N GLY A 115 12.04 11.78 4.90
CA GLY A 115 13.00 10.91 5.58
C GLY A 115 13.78 10.03 4.61
N LEU A 116 13.09 9.42 3.63
CA LEU A 116 13.71 8.59 2.60
C LEU A 116 14.66 9.39 1.71
N ILE A 117 14.26 10.59 1.25
CA ILE A 117 15.12 11.48 0.46
C ILE A 117 16.41 11.82 1.21
N ILE A 118 16.30 12.25 2.47
CA ILE A 118 17.47 12.61 3.30
C ILE A 118 18.34 11.38 3.56
N ASN A 119 17.75 10.22 3.82
CA ASN A 119 18.49 8.98 4.05
C ASN A 119 19.26 8.54 2.81
N ILE A 120 18.60 8.44 1.65
CA ILE A 120 19.24 8.09 0.37
C ILE A 120 20.33 9.11 0.02
N ALA A 121 20.06 10.41 0.12
CA ALA A 121 21.06 11.44 -0.17
C ALA A 121 22.30 11.32 0.74
N SER A 122 22.09 11.06 2.04
CA SER A 122 23.16 10.88 3.01
C SER A 122 23.98 9.62 2.72
N VAL A 123 23.32 8.49 2.42
CA VAL A 123 23.96 7.23 2.04
C VAL A 123 24.78 7.39 0.76
N LEU A 124 24.20 7.95 -0.31
CA LEU A 124 24.89 8.18 -1.58
C LEU A 124 26.04 9.21 -1.48
N HIS A 125 25.97 10.14 -0.52
CA HIS A 125 27.04 11.11 -0.28
C HIS A 125 28.31 10.48 0.29
N VAL A 126 28.20 9.47 1.17
CA VAL A 126 29.36 8.89 1.88
C VAL A 126 29.72 7.47 1.46
N PHE A 127 28.77 6.68 0.94
CA PHE A 127 28.99 5.29 0.53
C PHE A 127 28.96 5.09 -1.00
N TYR A 128 29.84 4.22 -1.47
CA TYR A 128 29.70 3.49 -2.71
C TYR A 128 28.91 2.21 -2.42
N ILE A 129 27.85 1.97 -3.20
CA ILE A 129 27.05 0.74 -3.15
C ILE A 129 27.26 0.01 -4.48
N GLY A 130 27.68 -1.25 -4.41
CA GLY A 130 27.93 -2.11 -5.56
C GLY A 130 27.23 -3.47 -5.44
N PRO A 131 27.30 -4.29 -6.50
CA PRO A 131 26.80 -5.66 -6.47
C PRO A 131 27.50 -6.48 -5.37
N PRO A 132 26.88 -7.58 -4.90
CA PRO A 132 27.57 -8.52 -4.02
C PRO A 132 28.68 -9.25 -4.77
N LEU A 133 29.65 -9.75 -3.99
CA LEU A 133 30.82 -10.46 -4.49
C LEU A 133 30.71 -11.96 -4.16
N ASP A 134 31.22 -12.81 -5.05
CA ASP A 134 31.39 -14.24 -4.79
C ASP A 134 32.63 -14.53 -3.90
N GLU A 135 32.90 -15.81 -3.63
CA GLU A 135 34.04 -16.24 -2.80
C GLU A 135 35.40 -15.84 -3.40
N GLU A 136 35.47 -15.61 -4.71
CA GLU A 136 36.66 -15.10 -5.41
C GLU A 136 36.68 -13.56 -5.56
N GLY A 137 35.72 -12.84 -4.98
CA GLY A 137 35.65 -11.38 -5.00
C GLY A 137 35.11 -10.78 -6.31
N ARG A 138 34.47 -11.57 -7.17
CA ARG A 138 33.91 -11.11 -8.46
C ARG A 138 32.46 -10.66 -8.27
N PRO A 139 32.02 -9.57 -8.92
CA PRO A 139 30.65 -9.09 -8.83
C PRO A 139 29.68 -10.03 -9.57
N PHE A 140 28.58 -10.39 -8.93
CA PHE A 140 27.48 -11.14 -9.58
C PHE A 140 26.15 -10.39 -9.50
N LYS A 141 25.28 -10.64 -10.49
CA LYS A 141 23.92 -10.07 -10.51
C LYS A 141 23.00 -10.97 -9.68
N VAL A 142 22.44 -10.42 -8.60
CA VAL A 142 21.31 -11.03 -7.89
C VAL A 142 20.08 -10.93 -8.78
N ASN A 143 19.35 -12.03 -8.93
CA ASN A 143 17.97 -12.02 -9.41
C ASN A 143 17.08 -12.24 -8.18
N PRO A 144 16.58 -11.18 -7.52
CA PRO A 144 15.92 -11.34 -6.23
C PRO A 144 14.58 -12.05 -6.39
N GLY A 145 14.42 -13.16 -5.65
CA GLY A 145 13.09 -13.62 -5.28
C GLY A 145 12.41 -12.58 -4.39
N MET A 146 11.08 -12.60 -4.33
CA MET A 146 10.28 -11.72 -3.49
C MET A 146 9.49 -12.58 -2.51
N THR A 147 9.42 -12.19 -1.24
CA THR A 147 8.70 -12.95 -0.22
C THR A 147 7.18 -12.92 -0.44
N ASP A 148 6.53 -14.05 -0.21
CA ASP A 148 5.07 -14.15 -0.18
C ASP A 148 4.47 -13.45 1.05
N GLY A 149 3.40 -12.67 0.85
CA GLY A 149 2.61 -12.08 1.94
C GLY A 149 2.02 -10.72 1.63
N ILE A 150 1.32 -10.13 2.61
CA ILE A 150 0.76 -8.77 2.53
C ILE A 150 1.86 -7.71 2.40
N MET A 151 3.03 -7.97 3.01
CA MET A 151 4.26 -7.21 2.82
C MET A 151 5.26 -8.07 2.06
N SER A 152 5.60 -7.67 0.84
CA SER A 152 6.58 -8.37 -0.01
C SER A 152 7.87 -7.56 -0.09
N TYR A 153 9.02 -8.24 0.01
CA TYR A 153 10.34 -7.65 -0.06
C TYR A 153 11.35 -8.63 -0.69
N PRO A 154 12.51 -8.15 -1.19
CA PRO A 154 13.52 -9.03 -1.77
C PRO A 154 14.08 -10.03 -0.75
N GLU A 155 14.14 -11.30 -1.14
CA GLU A 155 14.74 -12.38 -0.34
C GLU A 155 16.26 -12.23 -0.22
N ASP A 156 16.91 -11.74 -1.28
CA ASP A 156 18.34 -11.47 -1.32
C ASP A 156 18.59 -9.95 -1.48
N THR A 157 19.13 -9.35 -0.42
CA THR A 157 19.47 -7.93 -0.31
C THR A 157 20.99 -7.70 -0.22
N ARG A 158 21.80 -8.72 -0.51
CA ARG A 158 23.27 -8.62 -0.41
C ARG A 158 23.81 -7.58 -1.40
N CYS A 159 24.63 -6.67 -0.90
CA CYS A 159 25.33 -5.65 -1.67
C CYS A 159 26.69 -5.35 -1.04
N THR A 160 27.59 -4.77 -1.83
CA THR A 160 28.87 -4.26 -1.33
C THR A 160 28.69 -2.82 -0.91
N VAL A 161 29.09 -2.47 0.32
CA VAL A 161 29.04 -1.08 0.84
C VAL A 161 30.44 -0.67 1.29
N GLN A 162 30.97 0.43 0.75
CA GLN A 162 32.31 0.94 1.05
C GLN A 162 32.31 2.47 1.14
N PRO A 163 33.16 3.12 1.96
CA PRO A 163 33.30 4.57 1.96
C PRO A 163 33.78 5.09 0.60
N ARG A 164 33.22 6.20 0.11
CA ARG A 164 33.61 6.81 -1.20
C ARG A 164 35.02 7.41 -1.19
N SER A 165 35.54 7.75 -0.02
CA SER A 165 36.87 8.33 0.19
C SER A 165 37.23 8.30 1.68
N ALA A 166 38.51 8.52 2.02
CA ALA A 166 38.95 8.70 3.39
C ALA A 166 38.25 9.89 4.11
N GLY A 167 37.85 10.92 3.37
CA GLY A 167 37.06 12.03 3.92
C GLY A 167 35.63 11.60 4.29
N ALA A 168 35.00 10.77 3.46
CA ALA A 168 33.69 10.19 3.76
C ALA A 168 33.76 9.22 4.96
N GLU A 169 34.81 8.39 5.03
CA GLU A 169 35.08 7.50 6.16
C GLU A 169 35.21 8.28 7.48
N ALA A 170 35.99 9.37 7.49
CA ALA A 170 36.12 10.25 8.66
C ALA A 170 34.78 10.85 9.11
N LEU A 171 33.92 11.27 8.16
CA LEU A 171 32.57 11.78 8.46
C LEU A 171 31.66 10.70 9.07
N ILE A 172 31.67 9.48 8.51
CA ILE A 172 30.92 8.33 9.03
C ILE A 172 31.34 8.04 10.48
N MET A 173 32.64 7.93 10.73
CA MET A 173 33.18 7.60 12.05
C MET A 173 32.90 8.70 13.09
N ALA A 174 33.00 9.98 12.71
CA ALA A 174 32.66 11.11 13.57
C ALA A 174 31.16 11.11 13.95
N SER A 175 30.27 10.88 12.97
CA SER A 175 28.82 10.79 13.21
C SER A 175 28.45 9.60 14.11
N ALA A 176 29.05 8.44 13.87
CA ALA A 176 28.84 7.25 14.69
C ALA A 176 29.27 7.44 16.17
N GLN A 177 30.33 8.23 16.40
CA GLN A 177 30.77 8.55 17.76
C GLN A 177 29.83 9.54 18.46
N GLN A 178 29.30 10.54 17.74
CA GLN A 178 28.29 11.46 18.27
C GLN A 178 27.00 10.72 18.66
N ALA A 179 26.51 9.81 17.82
CA ALA A 179 25.32 9.02 18.09
C ALA A 179 25.44 8.21 19.39
N LYS A 180 26.58 7.53 19.62
CA LYS A 180 26.86 6.81 20.87
C LYS A 180 26.84 7.72 22.10
N SER A 181 27.49 8.90 22.00
CA SER A 181 27.49 9.86 23.12
C SER A 181 26.10 10.38 23.50
N HIS A 182 25.15 10.40 22.54
CA HIS A 182 23.76 10.74 22.82
C HIS A 182 22.96 9.58 23.42
N SER A 183 23.14 8.33 22.96
CA SER A 183 22.45 7.18 23.56
C SER A 183 22.82 6.94 25.03
N ASP A 184 24.10 7.16 25.37
CA ASP A 184 24.60 7.02 26.74
C ASP A 184 24.03 8.11 27.67
N HIS A 185 23.66 9.27 27.12
CA HIS A 185 23.05 10.38 27.86
C HIS A 185 21.54 10.25 28.08
N VAL A 186 20.84 9.48 27.24
CA VAL A 186 19.39 9.19 27.36
C VAL A 186 19.13 7.98 28.27
N SER A 187 20.16 7.18 28.56
CA SER A 187 20.08 5.97 29.39
C SER A 187 20.39 6.22 30.88
N ARG A 188 20.28 7.48 31.35
CA ARG A 188 20.50 7.93 32.73
C ARG A 188 19.36 8.84 33.21
#